data_AF-A0A953IN70-F1
#
_entry.id   AF-A0A953IN70-F1
#
_cell.length_a   1.000
_cell.length_b   1.000
_cell.length_c   1.000
_cell.angle_alpha   90.00
_cell.angle_beta   90.00
_cell.angle_gamma   90.00
#
_symmetry.space_group_name_H-M   'P 1'
#
loop_
_entity.id
_entity.type
_entity.pdbx_description
1 polymer ?
#
loop_
_entity_poly.entity_id
_entity_poly.type
_entity_poly.pdbx_seq_one_letter_code
_entity_poly.pdbx_strand_id
1 'polypeptide(L)'
;MTSSERSSRRLFSNELEERLDELLFASTSHRSAKGIADGLEKLTREQQERVLHWVGVAAQSYAEVGYLVASLAPRALSRLDSAGFEAWVLAGLDAYDRQGGQAAMALLRDLDGFCAARAHAPAAARFADIEVRLARFIQGLSGRALALSAGAFAHTDTETVFLPAQLASLPTQDGNRRLYKATAALLWAQTRYGTYGSAVVDIEAQLARWPDRERALRWFAALEAHRLQR
;
A
#
# COMPACT_ATOMS: atom_id res chain seq x y z
N MET A 1 3.03 -7.51 50.10
CA MET A 1 3.24 -8.05 48.74
C MET A 1 2.46 -7.17 47.79
N THR A 2 3.17 -6.23 47.20
CA THR A 2 2.69 -4.97 46.62
C THR A 2 2.29 -5.15 45.15
N SER A 3 1.26 -4.41 44.72
CA SER A 3 0.59 -4.40 43.41
C SER A 3 1.46 -4.46 42.13
N SER A 4 2.78 -4.32 42.23
CA SER A 4 3.71 -4.29 41.10
C SER A 4 4.00 -5.69 40.51
N GLU A 5 3.93 -6.78 41.29
CA GLU A 5 4.14 -8.14 40.77
C GLU A 5 2.97 -8.68 39.93
N ARG A 6 1.77 -8.08 40.02
CA ARG A 6 0.63 -8.46 39.16
C ARG A 6 0.79 -8.02 37.70
N SER A 7 1.76 -7.16 37.39
CA SER A 7 1.87 -6.55 36.06
C SER A 7 2.59 -7.42 35.02
N SER A 8 3.41 -8.39 35.43
CA SER A 8 4.25 -9.17 34.50
C SER A 8 3.68 -10.54 34.14
N ARG A 9 2.67 -11.02 34.85
CA ARG A 9 2.03 -12.31 34.57
C ARG A 9 1.17 -12.21 33.31
N ARG A 10 1.24 -13.20 32.41
CA ARG A 10 0.27 -13.33 31.30
C ARG A 10 -1.16 -13.41 31.84
N LEU A 11 -2.09 -12.78 31.13
CA LEU A 11 -3.51 -12.90 31.39
C LEU A 11 -4.01 -14.24 30.87
N PHE A 12 -4.88 -14.88 31.65
CA PHE A 12 -5.60 -16.08 31.24
C PHE A 12 -6.79 -15.72 30.35
N SER A 13 -7.31 -16.72 29.64
CA SER A 13 -8.44 -16.54 28.72
C SER A 13 -9.65 -15.86 29.37
N ASN A 14 -10.01 -16.20 30.61
CA ASN A 14 -11.13 -15.54 31.30
C ASN A 14 -10.89 -14.05 31.58
N GLU A 15 -9.68 -13.66 32.01
CA GLU A 15 -9.33 -12.26 32.23
C GLU A 15 -9.28 -11.45 30.92
N LEU A 16 -8.90 -12.10 29.83
CA LEU A 16 -8.87 -11.51 28.49
C LEU A 16 -10.28 -11.34 27.94
N GLU A 17 -11.15 -12.33 28.13
CA GLU A 17 -12.56 -12.29 27.74
C GLU A 17 -13.29 -11.12 28.40
N GLU A 18 -13.18 -10.96 29.72
CA GLU A 18 -13.78 -9.84 30.46
C GLU A 18 -13.35 -8.47 29.89
N ARG A 19 -12.04 -8.29 29.65
CA ARG A 19 -11.53 -7.03 29.10
C ARG A 19 -11.97 -6.79 27.66
N LEU A 20 -12.03 -7.84 26.84
CA LEU A 20 -12.49 -7.72 25.46
C LEU A 20 -13.98 -7.39 25.41
N ASP A 21 -14.79 -7.99 26.28
CA ASP A 21 -16.23 -7.69 26.37
C ASP A 21 -16.46 -6.23 26.78
N GLU A 22 -15.66 -5.70 27.72
CA GLU A 22 -15.70 -4.27 28.08
C GLU A 22 -15.33 -3.37 26.90
N LEU A 23 -14.23 -3.67 26.20
CA LEU A 23 -13.74 -2.85 25.08
C LEU A 23 -14.64 -2.92 23.84
N LEU A 24 -15.28 -4.05 23.61
CA LEU A 24 -16.08 -4.34 22.41
C LEU A 24 -17.59 -4.30 22.68
N PHE A 25 -18.02 -3.76 23.83
CA PHE A 25 -19.43 -3.70 24.23
C PHE A 25 -20.35 -3.09 23.15
N ALA A 26 -19.85 -2.12 22.39
CA ALA A 26 -20.59 -1.44 21.32
C ALA A 26 -20.58 -2.19 19.96
N SER A 27 -19.91 -3.34 19.85
CA SER A 27 -19.84 -4.15 18.63
C SER A 27 -21.19 -4.83 18.38
N THR A 28 -21.66 -4.79 17.12
CA THR A 28 -22.88 -5.49 16.72
C THR A 28 -22.67 -6.99 16.57
N SER A 29 -21.40 -7.43 16.51
CA SER A 29 -21.01 -8.81 16.70
C SER A 29 -21.28 -9.26 18.14
N HIS A 30 -22.51 -9.72 18.43
CA HIS A 30 -22.92 -10.37 19.69
C HIS A 30 -22.24 -11.74 19.95
N ARG A 31 -21.03 -11.94 19.45
CA ARG A 31 -20.27 -13.17 19.59
C ARG A 31 -19.45 -13.07 20.87
N SER A 32 -19.49 -14.12 21.69
CA SER A 32 -18.61 -14.22 22.86
C SER A 32 -17.16 -13.98 22.45
N ALA A 33 -16.46 -13.14 23.23
CA ALA A 33 -15.04 -12.89 23.05
C ALA A 33 -14.17 -14.10 23.41
N LYS A 34 -14.74 -15.23 23.88
CA LYS A 34 -14.02 -16.42 24.32
C LYS A 34 -13.02 -16.95 23.31
N GLY A 35 -13.47 -17.12 22.06
CA GLY A 35 -12.60 -17.65 21.01
C GLY A 35 -11.43 -16.72 20.69
N ILE A 36 -11.61 -15.40 20.86
CA ILE A 36 -10.53 -14.42 20.71
C ILE A 36 -9.59 -14.52 21.92
N ALA A 37 -10.13 -14.56 23.13
CA ALA A 37 -9.38 -14.66 24.38
C ALA A 37 -8.49 -15.91 24.43
N ASP A 38 -8.99 -17.07 24.02
CA ASP A 38 -8.21 -18.32 23.92
C ASP A 38 -7.03 -18.20 22.93
N GLY A 39 -7.20 -17.40 21.88
CA GLY A 39 -6.13 -17.07 20.94
C GLY A 39 -5.07 -16.16 21.55
N LEU A 40 -5.50 -15.13 22.27
CA LEU A 40 -4.62 -14.13 22.91
C LEU A 40 -3.88 -14.69 24.14
N GLU A 41 -4.41 -15.69 24.82
CA GLU A 41 -3.78 -16.33 25.98
C GLU A 41 -2.37 -16.89 25.65
N LYS A 42 -2.16 -17.32 24.39
CA LYS A 42 -0.89 -17.89 23.92
C LYS A 42 0.21 -16.83 23.74
N LEU A 43 -0.16 -15.56 23.67
CA LEU A 43 0.76 -14.43 23.45
C LEU A 43 1.56 -14.10 24.71
N THR A 44 2.65 -13.34 24.56
CA THR A 44 3.35 -12.77 25.72
C THR A 44 2.50 -11.70 26.40
N ARG A 45 2.83 -11.34 27.64
CA ARG A 45 2.08 -10.32 28.38
C ARG A 45 2.13 -8.96 27.66
N GLU A 46 3.29 -8.60 27.11
CA GLU A 46 3.48 -7.36 26.35
C GLU A 46 2.64 -7.35 25.07
N GLN A 47 2.53 -8.50 24.40
CA GLN A 47 1.68 -8.66 23.23
C GLN A 47 0.19 -8.55 23.59
N GLN A 48 -0.25 -9.19 24.68
CA GLN A 48 -1.63 -9.09 25.16
C GLN A 48 -2.01 -7.64 25.47
N GLU A 49 -1.16 -6.90 26.19
CA GLU A 49 -1.41 -5.49 26.50
C GLU A 49 -1.44 -4.62 25.25
N ARG A 50 -0.55 -4.87 24.29
CA ARG A 50 -0.56 -4.16 23.00
C ARG A 50 -1.85 -4.39 22.25
N VAL A 51 -2.33 -5.63 22.20
CA VAL A 51 -3.60 -5.95 21.53
C VAL A 51 -4.75 -5.24 22.24
N LEU A 52 -4.87 -5.37 23.57
CA LEU A 52 -5.94 -4.71 24.32
C LEU A 52 -5.93 -3.19 24.14
N HIS A 53 -4.74 -2.56 24.14
CA HIS A 53 -4.61 -1.13 23.88
C HIS A 53 -5.15 -0.75 22.50
N TRP A 54 -4.68 -1.41 21.44
CA TRP A 54 -5.09 -1.10 20.07
C TRP A 54 -6.52 -1.47 19.76
N VAL A 55 -7.05 -2.53 20.37
CA VAL A 55 -8.48 -2.89 20.31
C VAL A 55 -9.32 -1.79 20.92
N GLY A 56 -8.92 -1.26 22.09
CA GLY A 56 -9.60 -0.14 22.72
C GLY A 56 -9.58 1.13 21.87
N VAL A 57 -8.42 1.48 21.29
CA VAL A 57 -8.31 2.63 20.37
C VAL A 57 -9.21 2.44 19.14
N ALA A 58 -9.17 1.26 18.53
CA ALA A 58 -9.95 0.98 17.33
C ALA A 58 -11.47 0.96 17.60
N ALA A 59 -11.88 0.41 18.74
CA ALA A 59 -13.28 0.28 19.12
C ALA A 59 -13.94 1.65 19.41
N GLN A 60 -13.16 2.67 19.81
CA GLN A 60 -13.67 4.04 19.97
C GLN A 60 -14.15 4.64 18.65
N SER A 61 -13.46 4.36 17.55
CA SER A 61 -13.85 4.84 16.22
C SER A 61 -14.91 3.96 15.58
N TYR A 62 -14.70 2.63 15.60
CA TYR A 62 -15.64 1.66 15.06
C TYR A 62 -15.45 0.28 15.71
N ALA A 63 -16.43 -0.13 16.51
CA ALA A 63 -16.37 -1.36 17.31
C ALA A 63 -16.10 -2.63 16.48
N GLU A 64 -16.60 -2.74 15.25
CA GLU A 64 -16.31 -3.91 14.39
C GLU A 64 -14.85 -3.95 13.91
N VAL A 65 -14.20 -2.80 13.73
CA VAL A 65 -12.76 -2.77 13.44
C VAL A 65 -11.97 -3.19 14.68
N GLY A 66 -12.39 -2.76 15.87
CA GLY A 66 -11.84 -3.27 17.14
C GLY A 66 -11.95 -4.79 17.26
N TYR A 67 -13.13 -5.35 16.97
CA TYR A 67 -13.37 -6.80 16.97
C TYR A 67 -12.47 -7.52 15.95
N LEU A 68 -12.35 -6.98 14.74
CA LEU A 68 -11.53 -7.57 13.69
C LEU A 68 -10.03 -7.55 14.05
N VAL A 69 -9.54 -6.45 14.62
CA VAL A 69 -8.17 -6.35 15.15
C VAL A 69 -7.94 -7.40 16.23
N ALA A 70 -8.85 -7.53 17.19
CA ALA A 70 -8.74 -8.51 18.28
C ALA A 70 -8.66 -9.95 17.74
N SER A 71 -9.57 -10.31 16.83
CA SER A 71 -9.64 -11.66 16.25
C SER A 71 -8.45 -12.03 15.37
N LEU A 72 -7.86 -11.06 14.65
CA LEU A 72 -6.72 -11.29 13.77
C LEU A 72 -5.36 -11.12 14.47
N ALA A 73 -5.33 -10.56 15.68
CA ALA A 73 -4.10 -10.22 16.39
C ALA A 73 -3.11 -11.39 16.58
N PRO A 74 -3.51 -12.61 16.97
CA PRO A 74 -2.57 -13.73 17.06
C PRO A 74 -1.84 -14.03 15.75
N ARG A 75 -2.58 -13.98 14.62
CA ARG A 75 -2.00 -14.17 13.29
C ARG A 75 -1.11 -12.99 12.90
N ALA A 76 -1.54 -11.76 13.14
CA ALA A 76 -0.77 -10.56 12.85
C ALA A 76 0.57 -10.54 13.59
N LEU A 77 0.58 -10.81 14.89
CA LEU A 77 1.79 -10.84 15.72
C LEU A 77 2.73 -12.02 15.44
N SER A 78 2.25 -13.07 14.74
CA SER A 78 3.13 -14.13 14.23
C SER A 78 3.94 -13.71 12.99
N ARG A 79 3.55 -12.61 12.33
CA ARG A 79 4.12 -12.12 11.06
C ARG A 79 4.75 -10.73 11.20
N LEU A 80 4.26 -9.92 12.14
CA LEU A 80 4.64 -8.53 12.34
C LEU A 80 5.32 -8.35 13.69
N ASP A 81 6.35 -7.50 13.70
CA ASP A 81 6.93 -6.93 14.92
C ASP A 81 5.98 -5.89 15.55
N SER A 82 6.33 -5.38 16.72
CA SER A 82 5.53 -4.39 17.45
C SER A 82 5.13 -3.19 16.58
N ALA A 83 6.10 -2.61 15.86
CA ALA A 83 5.86 -1.48 14.97
C ALA A 83 5.03 -1.86 13.74
N GLY A 84 5.19 -3.07 13.22
CA GLY A 84 4.39 -3.58 12.11
C GLY A 84 2.92 -3.78 12.49
N PHE A 85 2.67 -4.32 13.68
CA PHE A 85 1.31 -4.51 14.20
C PHE A 85 0.59 -3.17 14.38
N GLU A 86 1.25 -2.18 14.99
CA GLU A 86 0.73 -0.82 15.14
C GLU A 86 0.42 -0.18 13.79
N ALA A 87 1.35 -0.24 12.83
CA ALA A 87 1.14 0.30 11.49
C ALA A 87 -0.04 -0.38 10.77
N TRP A 88 -0.25 -1.67 10.99
CA TRP A 88 -1.38 -2.42 10.42
C TRP A 88 -2.73 -1.96 10.99
N VAL A 89 -2.82 -1.76 12.32
CA VAL A 89 -4.04 -1.21 12.95
C VAL A 89 -4.31 0.21 12.47
N LEU A 90 -3.30 1.07 12.46
CA LEU A 90 -3.41 2.45 11.98
C LEU A 90 -3.87 2.51 10.51
N ALA A 91 -3.34 1.64 9.64
CA ALA A 91 -3.77 1.56 8.25
C ALA A 91 -5.26 1.15 8.12
N GLY A 92 -5.74 0.27 9.00
CA GLY A 92 -7.16 -0.09 9.07
C GLY A 92 -8.06 1.09 9.47
N LEU A 93 -7.66 1.85 10.50
CA LEU A 93 -8.40 3.03 10.97
C LEU A 93 -8.41 4.15 9.92
N ASP A 94 -7.26 4.39 9.31
CA ASP A 94 -7.12 5.37 8.24
C ASP A 94 -7.92 4.99 6.97
N ALA A 95 -8.02 3.69 6.65
CA ALA A 95 -8.93 3.22 5.60
C ALA A 95 -10.41 3.42 5.99
N TYR A 96 -10.77 3.25 7.26
CA TYR A 96 -12.11 3.52 7.75
C TYR A 96 -12.47 5.00 7.58
N ASP A 97 -11.59 5.90 8.02
CA ASP A 97 -11.83 7.35 7.97
C ASP A 97 -12.01 7.86 6.53
N ARG A 98 -11.29 7.29 5.57
CA ARG A 98 -11.34 7.73 4.16
C ARG A 98 -12.41 7.04 3.33
N GLN A 99 -12.68 5.76 3.58
CA GLN A 99 -13.39 4.87 2.65
C GLN A 99 -14.48 4.02 3.33
N GLY A 100 -14.60 4.09 4.66
CA GLY A 100 -15.62 3.38 5.45
C GLY A 100 -15.25 1.95 5.84
N GLY A 101 -16.18 1.31 6.57
CA GLY A 101 -15.96 0.00 7.23
C GLY A 101 -15.54 -1.14 6.31
N GLN A 102 -16.11 -1.23 5.10
CA GLN A 102 -15.78 -2.33 4.18
C GLN A 102 -14.32 -2.28 3.71
N ALA A 103 -13.81 -1.08 3.41
CA ALA A 103 -12.42 -0.89 3.01
C ALA A 103 -11.45 -1.24 4.16
N ALA A 104 -11.76 -0.79 5.37
CA ALA A 104 -11.00 -1.13 6.57
C ALA A 104 -10.95 -2.65 6.82
N MET A 105 -12.10 -3.32 6.73
CA MET A 105 -12.19 -4.77 6.90
C MET A 105 -11.42 -5.54 5.84
N ALA A 106 -11.47 -5.10 4.57
CA ALA A 106 -10.72 -5.72 3.49
C ALA A 106 -9.21 -5.60 3.73
N LEU A 107 -8.73 -4.40 4.09
CA LEU A 107 -7.31 -4.16 4.40
C LEU A 107 -6.83 -4.99 5.59
N LEU A 108 -7.58 -5.01 6.68
CA LEU A 108 -7.20 -5.76 7.88
C LEU A 108 -7.16 -7.28 7.62
N ARG A 109 -8.07 -7.80 6.79
CA ARG A 109 -8.09 -9.23 6.41
C ARG A 109 -6.93 -9.60 5.48
N ASP A 110 -6.49 -8.69 4.61
CA ASP A 110 -5.35 -8.90 3.71
C ASP A 110 -4.00 -8.64 4.39
N LEU A 111 -3.72 -9.43 5.43
CA LEU A 111 -2.46 -9.33 6.19
C LEU A 111 -1.23 -9.65 5.31
N ASP A 112 -1.37 -10.59 4.37
CA ASP A 112 -0.27 -10.97 3.49
C ASP A 112 0.05 -9.84 2.49
N GLY A 113 -0.96 -9.19 1.90
CA GLY A 113 -0.77 -7.98 1.09
C GLY A 113 -0.18 -6.83 1.89
N PHE A 114 -0.62 -6.60 3.12
CA PHE A 114 -0.03 -5.59 4.01
C PHE A 114 1.46 -5.88 4.31
N CYS A 115 1.80 -7.12 4.67
CA CYS A 115 3.18 -7.52 4.92
C CYS A 115 4.06 -7.34 3.68
N ALA A 116 3.57 -7.74 2.50
CA ALA A 116 4.28 -7.53 1.24
C ALA A 116 4.52 -6.04 0.97
N ALA A 117 3.47 -5.20 1.10
CA ALA A 117 3.59 -3.76 0.92
C ALA A 117 4.59 -3.13 1.90
N ARG A 118 4.57 -3.54 3.18
CA ARG A 118 5.52 -3.06 4.19
C ARG A 118 6.95 -3.52 3.93
N ALA A 119 7.15 -4.76 3.49
CA ALA A 119 8.47 -5.27 3.11
C ALA A 119 9.06 -4.51 1.92
N HIS A 120 8.22 -4.04 0.99
CA HIS A 120 8.63 -3.21 -0.13
C HIS A 120 8.70 -1.71 0.18
N ALA A 121 8.23 -1.25 1.34
CA ALA A 121 8.25 0.17 1.70
C ALA A 121 9.67 0.77 1.73
N PRO A 122 10.72 0.10 2.26
CA PRO A 122 12.09 0.58 2.16
C PRO A 122 12.60 0.65 0.71
N ALA A 123 12.03 -0.18 -0.18
CA ALA A 123 12.33 -0.16 -1.60
C ALA A 123 11.53 0.89 -2.37
N ALA A 124 10.50 1.48 -1.77
CA ALA A 124 9.67 2.46 -2.46
C ALA A 124 10.45 3.77 -2.69
N ALA A 125 10.35 4.30 -3.91
CA ALA A 125 10.86 5.61 -4.27
C ALA A 125 9.69 6.58 -4.46
N ARG A 126 9.75 7.74 -3.79
CA ARG A 126 8.78 8.82 -3.98
C ARG A 126 9.24 9.71 -5.12
N PHE A 127 8.30 10.11 -5.97
CA PHE A 127 8.59 11.01 -7.09
C PHE A 127 9.14 12.37 -6.58
N ALA A 128 8.53 12.93 -5.53
CA ALA A 128 8.95 14.20 -4.93
C ALA A 128 10.44 14.22 -4.51
N ASP A 129 11.00 13.08 -4.08
CA ASP A 129 12.40 12.99 -3.64
C ASP A 129 13.39 13.10 -4.81
N ILE A 130 12.94 12.84 -6.05
CA ILE A 130 13.79 12.80 -7.24
C ILE A 130 13.40 13.81 -8.32
N GLU A 131 12.26 14.46 -8.17
CA GLU A 131 11.64 15.34 -9.17
C GLU A 131 12.63 16.36 -9.74
N VAL A 132 13.33 17.11 -8.88
CA VAL A 132 14.30 18.14 -9.30
C VAL A 132 15.44 17.54 -10.15
N ARG A 133 15.96 16.38 -9.73
CA ARG A 133 17.04 15.70 -10.46
C ARG A 133 16.54 15.14 -11.78
N LEU A 134 15.31 14.62 -11.78
CA LEU A 134 14.67 14.05 -12.96
C LEU A 134 14.33 15.15 -13.98
N ALA A 135 13.84 16.30 -13.54
CA ALA A 135 13.55 17.45 -14.40
C ALA A 135 14.80 17.93 -15.13
N ARG A 136 15.94 18.06 -14.43
CA ARG A 136 17.23 18.41 -15.04
C ARG A 136 17.69 17.35 -16.05
N PHE A 137 17.51 16.08 -15.72
CA PHE A 137 17.84 14.99 -16.64
C PHE A 137 17.02 15.05 -17.93
N ILE A 138 15.70 15.23 -17.82
CA ILE A 138 14.81 15.35 -18.98
C ILE A 138 15.16 16.61 -19.79
N GLN A 139 15.37 17.76 -19.14
CA GLN A 139 15.81 18.99 -19.80
C GLN A 139 17.10 18.79 -20.61
N GLY A 140 18.06 18.01 -20.07
CA GLY A 140 19.29 17.66 -20.77
C GLY A 140 19.10 16.76 -22.00
N LEU A 141 18.04 15.95 -22.04
CA LEU A 141 17.70 15.11 -23.20
C LEU A 141 16.94 15.90 -24.29
N SER A 142 16.00 16.73 -23.87
CA SER A 142 15.03 17.38 -24.75
C SER A 142 15.51 18.72 -25.34
N GLY A 143 16.47 19.39 -24.69
CA GLY A 143 16.81 20.79 -24.98
C GLY A 143 15.71 21.80 -24.60
N ARG A 144 14.49 21.35 -24.29
CA ARG A 144 13.34 22.14 -23.81
C ARG A 144 12.83 21.61 -22.48
N ALA A 145 12.40 22.45 -21.55
CA ALA A 145 11.81 21.94 -20.31
C ALA A 145 10.48 21.22 -20.61
N LEU A 146 10.40 19.91 -20.32
CA LEU A 146 9.12 19.23 -20.13
C LEU A 146 8.76 19.34 -18.64
N ALA A 147 7.53 19.71 -18.33
CA ALA A 147 7.05 19.73 -16.96
C ALA A 147 6.99 18.29 -16.42
N LEU A 148 7.19 18.12 -15.12
CA LEU A 148 6.94 16.85 -14.44
C LEU A 148 5.81 17.05 -13.44
N SER A 149 4.95 16.04 -13.29
CA SER A 149 3.87 16.09 -12.32
C SER A 149 3.55 14.69 -11.79
N ALA A 150 2.96 14.62 -10.60
CA ALA A 150 2.42 13.39 -10.07
C ALA A 150 1.10 13.04 -10.77
N GLY A 151 0.94 11.77 -11.16
CA GLY A 151 -0.29 11.23 -11.76
C GLY A 151 -0.62 9.83 -11.24
N ALA A 152 -1.80 9.32 -11.56
CA ALA A 152 -2.19 7.97 -11.16
C ALA A 152 -1.35 6.87 -11.85
N PHE A 153 -0.95 7.11 -13.10
CA PHE A 153 -0.11 6.22 -13.90
C PHE A 153 0.85 7.03 -14.77
N ALA A 154 1.92 6.38 -15.24
CA ALA A 154 2.91 7.01 -16.08
C ALA A 154 2.35 7.31 -17.48
N HIS A 155 2.32 8.58 -17.87
CA HIS A 155 1.89 9.02 -19.21
C HIS A 155 2.42 10.43 -19.52
N THR A 156 2.18 10.93 -20.74
CA THR A 156 2.51 12.31 -21.12
C THR A 156 1.44 12.88 -22.04
N ASP A 157 1.20 14.19 -21.93
CA ASP A 157 0.38 14.97 -22.85
C ASP A 157 1.24 15.76 -23.86
N THR A 158 2.53 15.41 -23.98
CA THR A 158 3.59 16.05 -24.80
C THR A 158 4.22 17.33 -24.23
N GLU A 159 3.63 17.92 -23.19
CA GLU A 159 4.17 19.10 -22.48
C GLU A 159 4.60 18.73 -21.05
N THR A 160 3.86 17.83 -20.42
CA THR A 160 4.06 17.32 -19.08
C THR A 160 4.24 15.80 -19.11
N VAL A 161 5.21 15.31 -18.33
CA VAL A 161 5.38 13.89 -18.02
C VAL A 161 4.79 13.63 -16.64
N PHE A 162 3.71 12.86 -16.61
CA PHE A 162 3.04 12.44 -15.39
C PHE A 162 3.64 11.12 -14.91
N LEU A 163 4.07 11.06 -13.66
CA LEU A 163 4.65 9.88 -13.04
C LEU A 163 3.89 9.51 -11.76
N PRO A 164 3.81 8.23 -11.39
CA PRO A 164 3.22 7.82 -10.11
C PRO A 164 3.87 8.55 -8.93
N ALA A 165 3.10 8.91 -7.91
CA ALA A 165 3.64 9.55 -6.71
C ALA A 165 4.66 8.67 -5.96
N GLN A 166 4.47 7.34 -6.06
CA GLN A 166 5.33 6.32 -5.47
C GLN A 166 5.49 5.13 -6.40
N LEU A 167 6.71 4.59 -6.49
CA LEU A 167 7.03 3.35 -7.21
C LEU A 167 7.72 2.37 -6.28
N ALA A 168 7.24 1.14 -6.25
CA ALA A 168 7.82 0.02 -5.49
C ALA A 168 7.91 -1.27 -6.34
N SER A 169 8.02 -1.12 -7.66
CA SER A 169 8.04 -2.24 -8.62
C SER A 169 9.35 -3.04 -8.60
N LEU A 170 10.45 -2.45 -8.11
CA LEU A 170 11.75 -3.09 -8.00
C LEU A 170 12.16 -3.33 -6.53
N PRO A 171 13.04 -4.31 -6.25
CA PRO A 171 13.39 -4.70 -4.87
C PRO A 171 14.17 -3.65 -4.07
N THR A 172 14.69 -2.60 -4.70
CA THR A 172 15.49 -1.56 -4.02
C THR A 172 15.01 -0.16 -4.37
N GLN A 173 15.17 0.78 -3.43
CA GLN A 173 14.84 2.19 -3.65
C GLN A 173 15.60 2.77 -4.83
N ASP A 174 16.91 2.50 -4.92
CA ASP A 174 17.71 2.95 -6.06
C ASP A 174 17.28 2.31 -7.38
N GLY A 175 16.82 1.06 -7.36
CA GLY A 175 16.16 0.42 -8.49
C GLY A 175 14.94 1.23 -8.94
N ASN A 176 14.01 1.52 -8.04
CA ASN A 176 12.82 2.30 -8.35
C ASN A 176 13.13 3.74 -8.80
N ARG A 177 14.18 4.38 -8.26
CA ARG A 177 14.69 5.68 -8.76
C ARG A 177 15.19 5.58 -10.21
N ARG A 178 15.91 4.51 -10.56
CA ARG A 178 16.32 4.24 -11.94
C ARG A 178 15.12 3.96 -12.84
N LEU A 179 14.10 3.28 -12.33
CA LEU A 179 12.85 3.04 -13.06
C LEU A 179 12.14 4.34 -13.41
N TYR A 180 11.98 5.29 -12.48
CA TYR A 180 11.45 6.62 -12.82
C TYR A 180 12.23 7.29 -13.94
N LYS A 181 13.58 7.23 -13.88
CA LYS A 181 14.45 7.82 -14.90
C LYS A 181 14.23 7.18 -16.27
N ALA A 182 14.15 5.84 -16.33
CA ALA A 182 13.90 5.10 -17.56
C ALA A 182 12.50 5.39 -18.13
N THR A 183 11.47 5.38 -17.29
CA THR A 183 10.09 5.68 -17.68
C THR A 183 9.96 7.10 -18.22
N ALA A 184 10.53 8.10 -17.53
CA ALA A 184 10.49 9.49 -17.99
C ALA A 184 11.26 9.69 -19.30
N ALA A 185 12.41 9.02 -19.48
CA ALA A 185 13.15 9.04 -20.73
C ALA A 185 12.36 8.42 -21.88
N LEU A 186 11.66 7.30 -21.63
CA LEU A 186 10.82 6.64 -22.62
C LEU A 186 9.65 7.54 -23.04
N LEU A 187 8.96 8.15 -22.08
CA LEU A 187 7.86 9.09 -22.35
C LEU A 187 8.35 10.32 -23.12
N TRP A 188 9.49 10.90 -22.75
CA TRP A 188 10.13 11.96 -23.54
C TRP A 188 10.43 11.50 -24.97
N ALA A 189 11.05 10.33 -25.14
CA ALA A 189 11.42 9.81 -26.46
C ALA A 189 10.18 9.57 -27.33
N GLN A 190 9.06 9.13 -26.75
CA GLN A 190 7.78 9.02 -27.44
C GLN A 190 7.27 10.37 -27.97
N THR A 191 7.48 11.47 -27.26
CA THR A 191 7.12 12.81 -27.77
C THR A 191 7.95 13.24 -29.00
N ARG A 192 9.16 12.70 -29.16
CA ARG A 192 10.10 13.14 -30.19
C ARG A 192 10.22 12.18 -31.38
N TYR A 193 10.08 10.89 -31.12
CA TYR A 193 10.36 9.79 -32.05
C TYR A 193 9.23 8.74 -32.09
N GLY A 194 8.28 8.81 -31.16
CA GLY A 194 7.15 7.89 -31.10
C GLY A 194 6.06 8.22 -32.12
N THR A 195 4.95 7.49 -32.02
CA THR A 195 3.80 7.63 -32.93
C THR A 195 2.82 8.73 -32.48
N TYR A 196 3.14 9.47 -31.41
CA TYR A 196 2.30 10.57 -30.89
C TYR A 196 2.09 11.66 -31.94
N GLY A 197 0.83 11.95 -32.27
CA GLY A 197 0.46 12.94 -33.29
C GLY A 197 0.72 12.53 -34.75
N SER A 198 1.07 11.27 -35.02
CA SER A 198 1.23 10.78 -36.38
C SER A 198 -0.13 10.70 -37.10
N ALA A 199 -0.33 11.54 -38.11
CA ALA A 199 -1.50 11.44 -39.01
C ALA A 199 -1.47 10.18 -39.91
N VAL A 200 -0.37 9.42 -39.89
CA VAL A 200 -0.15 8.26 -40.78
C VAL A 200 -0.79 6.99 -40.22
N VAL A 201 -0.96 6.88 -38.90
CA VAL A 201 -1.45 5.65 -38.24
C VAL A 201 -2.50 6.00 -37.19
N ASP A 202 -3.74 5.61 -37.43
CA ASP A 202 -4.80 5.61 -36.41
C ASP A 202 -4.59 4.43 -35.45
N ILE A 203 -3.97 4.72 -34.31
CA ILE A 203 -3.62 3.71 -33.29
C ILE A 203 -4.88 3.06 -32.72
N GLU A 204 -5.95 3.82 -32.48
CA GLU A 204 -7.20 3.29 -31.91
C GLU A 204 -7.87 2.32 -32.88
N ALA A 205 -7.95 2.68 -34.17
CA ALA A 205 -8.44 1.78 -35.19
C ALA A 205 -7.59 0.51 -35.32
N GLN A 206 -6.26 0.61 -35.18
CA GLN A 206 -5.40 -0.59 -35.20
C GLN A 206 -5.56 -1.47 -33.97
N LEU A 207 -5.67 -0.88 -32.78
CA LEU A 207 -5.87 -1.63 -31.52
C LEU A 207 -7.24 -2.32 -31.49
N ALA A 208 -8.28 -1.69 -32.04
CA ALA A 208 -9.63 -2.26 -32.11
C ALA A 208 -9.72 -3.54 -32.95
N ARG A 209 -8.75 -3.80 -33.84
CA ARG A 209 -8.67 -5.03 -34.64
C ARG A 209 -8.22 -6.25 -33.83
N TRP A 210 -7.71 -6.04 -32.62
CA TRP A 210 -7.23 -7.11 -31.75
C TRP A 210 -8.31 -7.50 -30.73
N PRO A 211 -8.60 -8.80 -30.57
CA PRO A 211 -9.61 -9.26 -29.60
C PRO A 211 -9.22 -8.96 -28.15
N ASP A 212 -7.92 -8.96 -27.84
CA ASP A 212 -7.36 -8.65 -26.53
C ASP A 212 -6.60 -7.32 -26.61
N ARG A 213 -7.29 -6.25 -26.18
CA ARG A 213 -6.76 -4.89 -26.21
C ARG A 213 -5.56 -4.70 -25.29
N GLU A 214 -5.56 -5.31 -24.10
CA GLU A 214 -4.43 -5.18 -23.17
C GLU A 214 -3.16 -5.81 -23.74
N ARG A 215 -3.29 -6.99 -24.34
CA ARG A 215 -2.17 -7.63 -25.02
C ARG A 215 -1.68 -6.80 -26.19
N ALA A 216 -2.58 -6.22 -26.98
CA ALA A 216 -2.21 -5.34 -28.10
C ALA A 216 -1.43 -4.10 -27.61
N LEU A 217 -1.86 -3.47 -26.51
CA LEU A 217 -1.15 -2.34 -25.89
C LEU A 217 0.25 -2.73 -25.40
N ARG A 218 0.42 -3.90 -24.80
CA ARG A 218 1.75 -4.40 -24.39
C ARG A 218 2.69 -4.58 -25.59
N TRP A 219 2.20 -5.12 -26.69
CA TRP A 219 2.99 -5.26 -27.92
C TRP A 219 3.30 -3.91 -28.56
N PHE A 220 2.34 -3.00 -28.59
CA PHE A 220 2.55 -1.64 -29.10
C PHE A 220 3.67 -0.92 -28.33
N ALA A 221 3.64 -0.97 -26.99
CA ALA A 221 4.70 -0.40 -26.16
C ALA A 221 6.08 -1.02 -26.46
N ALA A 222 6.15 -2.33 -26.71
CA ALA A 222 7.40 -3.01 -27.07
C ALA A 222 7.93 -2.58 -28.46
N LEU A 223 7.04 -2.43 -29.44
CA LEU A 223 7.39 -1.95 -30.79
C LEU A 223 7.84 -0.49 -30.78
N GLU A 224 7.15 0.37 -30.03
CA GLU A 224 7.56 1.76 -29.80
C GLU A 224 8.97 1.82 -29.21
N ALA A 225 9.27 0.98 -28.21
CA ALA A 225 10.61 0.91 -27.63
C ALA A 225 11.69 0.44 -28.63
N HIS A 226 11.37 -0.50 -29.52
CA HIS A 226 12.31 -0.96 -30.55
C HIS A 226 12.58 0.12 -31.62
N ARG A 227 11.57 0.93 -31.96
CA ARG A 227 11.71 2.05 -32.90
C ARG A 227 12.72 3.10 -32.41
N LEU A 228 12.85 3.29 -31.11
CA LEU A 228 13.81 4.21 -30.49
C LEU A 228 15.29 3.74 -30.59
N GLN A 229 15.55 2.52 -31.06
CA GLN A 229 16.90 1.97 -31.24
C GLN A 229 17.48 2.21 -32.65
N ARG A 230 16.72 2.82 -33.56
CA ARG A 230 17.12 3.13 -34.94
C ARG A 230 17.08 4.63 -35.18
#